data_AF-A0A919R473-F1
#
_entry.id   AF-A0A919R473-F1
#
_cell.length_a   1.000
_cell.length_b   1.000
_cell.length_c   1.000
_cell.angle_alpha   90.00
_cell.angle_beta   90.00
_cell.angle_gamma   90.00
#
_symmetry.space_group_name_H-M   'P 1'
#
loop_
_entity.id
_entity.type
_entity.pdbx_description
1 polymer ?
#
loop_
_entity_poly.entity_id
_entity_poly.type
_entity_poly.pdbx_seq_one_letter_code
_entity_poly.pdbx_strand_id
1 'polypeptide(L)' 'MTGPLMRAAAIDAFGPPEVLRVRDLPRPVASGDRVLVRVMSAGVQPTDAAIRAR' A
#
# COMPACT_ATOMS: atom_id res chain seq x y z
N MET A 1 10.54 -12.23 10.40
CA MET A 1 9.70 -11.66 9.32
C MET A 1 10.60 -11.11 8.20
N THR A 2 11.06 -12.00 7.32
CA THR A 2 12.14 -11.75 6.35
C THR A 2 11.77 -12.15 4.93
N GLY A 3 10.49 -12.29 4.61
CA GLY A 3 10.03 -12.64 3.27
C GLY A 3 10.24 -11.52 2.23
N PRO A 4 10.40 -11.87 0.94
CA PRO A 4 10.58 -10.91 -0.15
C PRO A 4 9.32 -10.09 -0.45
N LEU A 5 8.17 -10.49 0.10
CA LEU A 5 6.87 -9.86 -0.12
C LEU A 5 6.31 -9.25 1.17
N MET A 6 5.44 -8.26 1.00
CA MET A 6 4.61 -7.64 2.04
C MET A 6 3.15 -7.59 1.58
N ARG A 7 2.21 -7.62 2.52
CA ARG A 7 0.79 -7.37 2.22
C ARG A 7 0.52 -5.86 2.19
N ALA A 8 -0.18 -5.40 1.17
CA ALA A 8 -0.57 -3.99 1.03
C ALA A 8 -2.00 -3.88 0.47
N ALA A 9 -2.72 -2.83 0.86
CA ALA A 9 -3.92 -2.40 0.15
C ALA A 9 -3.48 -1.56 -1.05
N ALA A 10 -3.78 -2.00 -2.27
CA ALA A 10 -3.27 -1.44 -3.51
C ALA A 10 -4.39 -1.14 -4.51
N ILE A 11 -4.16 -0.16 -5.36
CA ILE A 11 -5.03 0.28 -6.45
C ILE A 11 -4.18 0.23 -7.72
N ASP A 12 -4.57 -0.61 -8.69
CA ASP A 12 -3.82 -0.80 -9.94
C ASP A 12 -4.42 -0.04 -11.13
N ALA A 13 -5.67 0.39 -10.98
CA ALA A 13 -6.40 1.16 -11.97
C ALA A 13 -7.37 2.09 -11.27
N PHE A 14 -7.72 3.18 -11.94
CA PHE A 14 -8.83 4.00 -11.50
C PHE A 14 -10.16 3.26 -11.69
N GLY A 15 -11.15 3.58 -10.87
CA GLY A 15 -12.48 3.00 -10.98
C GLY A 15 -13.23 2.85 -9.65
N PRO A 16 -14.19 1.93 -9.61
CA PRO A 16 -15.10 1.75 -8.49
C PRO A 16 -14.36 1.13 -7.29
N PRO A 17 -14.96 1.06 -6.08
CA PRO A 17 -14.28 0.58 -4.86
C PRO A 17 -13.57 -0.78 -5.00
N GLU A 18 -14.04 -1.64 -5.90
CA GLU A 18 -13.51 -2.97 -6.19
C GLU A 18 -12.07 -2.96 -6.72
N VAL A 19 -11.55 -1.82 -7.18
CA VAL A 19 -10.14 -1.70 -7.60
C VAL A 19 -9.16 -1.70 -6.41
N LEU A 20 -9.63 -1.41 -5.19
CA LEU A 20 -8.83 -1.51 -3.98
C LEU A 20 -8.79 -2.97 -3.50
N ARG A 21 -7.61 -3.59 -3.58
CA ARG A 21 -7.40 -4.99 -3.21
C ARG A 21 -6.21 -5.16 -2.28
N VAL A 22 -6.30 -6.12 -1.37
CA VAL A 22 -5.13 -6.58 -0.61
C VAL A 22 -4.31 -7.50 -1.48
N ARG A 23 -3.03 -7.19 -1.65
CA ARG A 23 -2.10 -7.93 -2.51
C ARG A 23 -0.77 -8.15 -1.79
N ASP A 24 -0.05 -9.18 -2.22
CA ASP A 24 1.37 -9.33 -1.90
C ASP A 24 2.19 -8.53 -2.91
N LEU A 25 2.99 -7.59 -2.40
CA LEU A 25 3.88 -6.72 -3.17
C LEU A 25 5.34 -6.95 -2.75
N PRO A 26 6.33 -6.66 -3.61
CA PRO A 26 7.72 -6.66 -3.21
C PRO A 26 7.96 -5.82 -1.96
N ARG A 27 8.70 -6.38 -1.01
CA ARG A 27 9.07 -5.66 0.21
C ARG A 27 9.99 -4.47 -0.18
N PRO A 28 9.68 -3.23 0.25
CA PRO A 28 10.52 -2.09 -0.05
C PRO A 28 11.91 -2.25 0.56
N VAL A 29 12.93 -1.83 -0.18
CA VAL A 29 14.32 -1.77 0.29
C VAL A 29 14.62 -0.33 0.72
N ALA A 30 14.96 -0.16 1.99
CA ALA A 30 15.48 1.12 2.48
C ALA A 30 16.97 1.22 2.15
N SER A 31 17.39 2.38 1.67
CA SER A 31 18.79 2.70 1.30
C SER A 31 19.13 4.11 1.76
N GLY A 32 20.40 4.37 2.08
CA GLY A 32 20.86 5.69 2.51
C GLY A 32 20.20 6.12 3.83
N ASP A 33 19.56 7.29 3.81
CA ASP A 33 18.89 7.94 4.94
C ASP A 33 17.44 7.50 5.16
N ARG A 34 16.99 6.46 4.45
CA ARG A 34 15.62 5.95 4.53
C ARG A 34 15.49 4.86 5.59
N VAL A 35 14.31 4.78 6.21
CA VAL A 35 13.94 3.71 7.14
C VAL A 35 12.79 2.89 6.59
N LEU A 36 12.82 1.57 6.79
CA LEU A 36 11.70 0.69 6.49
C LEU A 36 10.83 0.52 7.73
N VAL A 37 9.61 1.06 7.67
CA VAL A 37 8.65 0.97 8.77
C VAL A 37 7.70 -0.21 8.55
N ARG A 38 7.54 -1.06 9.57
CA ARG A 38 6.46 -2.04 9.61
C ARG A 38 5.20 -1.37 10.13
N VAL A 39 4.27 -1.08 9.23
CA VAL A 39 2.96 -0.50 9.60
C VAL A 39 2.17 -1.51 10.43
N MET A 40 1.76 -1.10 11.64
CA MET A 40 0.88 -1.88 12.51
C MET A 40 -0.58 -1.47 12.37
N SER A 41 -0.82 -0.18 12.12
CA SER A 41 -2.13 0.41 11.83
C SER A 41 -1.97 1.62 10.92
N ALA A 42 -3.02 1.92 10.15
CA ALA A 42 -3.11 3.12 9.30
C ALA A 42 -4.51 3.72 9.45
N GLY A 43 -4.59 5.05 9.53
CA GLY A 43 -5.88 5.75 9.47
C GLY A 43 -6.39 5.80 8.03
N VAL A 44 -7.71 5.80 7.88
CA VAL A 44 -8.37 5.97 6.57
C VAL A 44 -8.93 7.39 6.48
N GLN A 45 -8.64 8.06 5.37
CA GLN A 45 -9.03 9.43 5.08
C GLN A 45 -9.86 9.50 3.77
N PRO A 46 -10.71 10.53 3.58
CA PRO A 46 -11.47 10.70 2.33
C PRO A 46 -10.59 10.68 1.06
N THR A 47 -9.35 11.16 1.17
CA THR A 47 -8.36 11.15 0.08
C THR A 47 -8.08 9.73 -0.43
N ASP A 48 -8.11 8.70 0.42
CA ASP A 48 -7.83 7.31 0.01
C ASP A 48 -8.86 6.80 -1.00
N ALA A 49 -10.11 7.24 -0.88
CA ALA A 49 -11.15 6.95 -1.87
C ALA A 49 -11.04 7.86 -3.10
N ALA A 50 -10.60 9.11 -2.92
CA ALA A 50 -10.47 10.07 -4.01
C ALA A 50 -9.36 9.70 -5.00
N ILE A 51 -8.22 9.15 -4.53
CA ILE A 51 -7.08 8.81 -5.39
C ILE A 51 -7.41 7.76 -6.47
N ARG A 52 -8.41 6.90 -6.25
CA ARG A 52 -8.83 5.88 -7.22
C ARG A 52 -9.86 6.36 -8.25
N ALA A 53 -10.43 7.56 -8.10
CA ALA A 53 -11.63 7.97 -8.84
C ALA A 53 -11.36 8.70 -10.17
N ARG A 54 -10.10 8.84 -10.58
CA ARG A 54 -9.69 9.74 -11.68
C ARG A 54 -9.73 9.11 -13.08
#